data_AF-A0A1V1TDC0-F1
#
_entry.id   AF-A0A1V1TDC0-F1
#
_cell.length_a   1.000
_cell.length_b   1.000
_cell.length_c   1.000
_cell.angle_alpha   90.00
_cell.angle_beta   90.00
_cell.angle_gamma   90.00
#
_symmetry.space_group_name_H-M   'P 1'
#
loop_
_entity.id
_entity.type
_entity.pdbx_description
1 polymer ?
#
loop_
_entity_poly.entity_id
_entity_poly.type
_entity_poly.pdbx_seq_one_letter_code
_entity_poly.pdbx_strand_id
1 'polypeptide(L)'
;MEAVVSPLSSEGAGLSGVSSPSFNIIDPKIIVEHLASVVSIALGATRVELERPGSLLSTESYSDTINRCSRFATDAQVALYIRKDAEPLDDIPDGPADNGE
;
A
#
# COMPACT_ATOMS: atom_id res chain seq x y z
N MET A 1 -5.63 -46.36 28.81
CA MET A 1 -5.57 -45.08 28.09
C MET A 1 -4.83 -45.34 26.80
N GLU A 2 -5.58 -45.46 25.73
CA GLU A 2 -5.10 -45.93 24.42
C GLU A 2 -4.44 -44.76 23.70
N ALA A 3 -3.18 -44.92 23.30
CA ALA A 3 -2.49 -43.97 22.46
C ALA A 3 -3.09 -44.08 21.06
N VAL A 4 -3.91 -43.10 20.69
CA VAL A 4 -4.36 -42.96 19.30
C VAL A 4 -3.17 -42.54 18.45
N VAL A 5 -2.61 -43.52 17.75
CA VAL A 5 -1.79 -43.29 16.57
C VAL A 5 -2.61 -42.48 15.58
N SER A 6 -2.06 -41.36 15.09
CA SER A 6 -2.58 -40.65 13.93
C SER A 6 -1.48 -40.59 12.86
N PRO A 7 -1.85 -40.76 11.59
CA PRO A 7 -1.03 -41.48 10.62
C PRO A 7 -0.04 -40.59 9.86
N LEU A 8 1.06 -41.22 9.46
CA LEU A 8 1.89 -40.80 8.33
C LEU A 8 1.12 -41.04 7.02
N SER A 9 1.13 -40.05 6.12
CA SER A 9 0.97 -40.07 4.65
C SER A 9 0.12 -38.85 4.22
N SER A 10 0.43 -38.11 3.16
CA SER A 10 0.86 -38.58 1.85
C SER A 10 1.64 -37.47 1.14
N GLU A 11 2.82 -37.81 0.61
CA GLU A 11 3.29 -37.19 -0.61
C GLU A 11 2.15 -37.23 -1.63
N GLY A 12 1.76 -36.05 -2.09
CA GLY A 12 0.87 -35.85 -3.20
C GLY A 12 1.59 -34.95 -4.18
N ALA A 13 2.39 -35.56 -5.06
CA ALA A 13 2.77 -34.97 -6.33
C ALA A 13 1.47 -34.81 -7.16
N GLY A 14 0.69 -33.80 -6.81
CA GLY A 14 -0.55 -33.42 -7.46
C GLY A 14 -0.25 -32.33 -8.46
N LEU A 15 -0.05 -32.74 -9.71
CA LEU A 15 0.01 -31.92 -10.91
C LEU A 15 -1.32 -31.14 -11.04
N SER A 16 -1.50 -30.07 -10.26
CA SER A 16 -2.63 -29.18 -10.41
C SER A 16 -2.28 -28.18 -11.49
N GLY A 17 -2.77 -28.44 -12.71
CA GLY A 17 -2.74 -27.54 -13.85
C GLY A 17 -3.61 -26.30 -13.63
N VAL A 18 -3.37 -25.54 -12.56
CA VAL A 18 -3.72 -24.13 -12.57
C VAL A 18 -2.73 -23.51 -13.54
N SER A 19 -3.21 -23.19 -14.74
CA SER A 19 -2.48 -22.27 -15.61
C SER A 19 -2.31 -21.01 -14.76
N SER A 20 -1.10 -20.79 -14.25
CA SER A 20 -0.78 -19.53 -13.61
C SER A 20 -1.17 -18.46 -14.63
N PRO A 21 -2.10 -17.54 -14.29
CA PRO A 21 -2.42 -16.46 -15.20
C PRO A 21 -1.10 -15.81 -15.59
N SER A 22 -0.84 -15.80 -16.89
CA SER A 22 0.31 -15.10 -17.47
C SER A 22 0.01 -13.61 -17.33
N PHE A 23 0.24 -13.09 -16.13
CA PHE A 23 0.20 -11.66 -15.91
C PHE A 23 1.33 -11.07 -16.74
N ASN A 24 0.97 -10.13 -17.63
CA ASN A 24 1.98 -9.22 -18.15
C ASN A 24 2.60 -8.53 -16.93
N ILE A 25 3.86 -8.86 -16.64
CA ILE A 25 4.59 -8.30 -15.51
C ILE A 25 4.79 -6.82 -15.82
N ILE A 26 3.93 -5.98 -15.26
CA ILE A 26 4.05 -4.53 -15.34
C ILE A 26 5.25 -4.11 -14.51
N ASP A 27 6.10 -3.23 -15.05
CA ASP A 27 7.22 -2.69 -14.29
C ASP A 27 6.70 -1.92 -13.06
N PRO A 28 7.16 -2.23 -11.84
CA PRO A 28 6.63 -1.63 -10.63
C PRO A 28 6.84 -0.11 -10.57
N LYS A 29 7.83 0.46 -11.26
CA LYS A 29 8.02 1.92 -11.30
C LYS A 29 6.90 2.60 -12.07
N ILE A 30 6.35 1.97 -13.11
CA ILE A 30 5.19 2.50 -13.84
C ILE A 30 3.98 2.60 -12.89
N ILE A 31 3.79 1.60 -12.03
CA ILE A 31 2.72 1.60 -11.02
C ILE A 31 2.95 2.73 -10.02
N VAL A 32 4.18 2.94 -9.55
CA VAL A 32 4.53 4.05 -8.65
C VAL A 32 4.25 5.41 -9.28
N GLU A 33 4.60 5.61 -10.55
CA GLU A 33 4.32 6.86 -11.26
C GLU A 33 2.81 7.09 -11.42
N HIS A 34 2.06 6.05 -11.76
CA HIS A 34 0.60 6.14 -11.81
C HIS A 34 0.01 6.46 -10.44
N LEU A 35 0.49 5.79 -9.39
CA LEU A 35 0.07 5.98 -8.02
C LEU A 35 0.30 7.43 -7.58
N ALA A 36 1.47 7.99 -7.88
CA ALA A 36 1.80 9.38 -7.59
C ALA A 36 0.79 10.34 -8.23
N SER A 37 0.43 10.11 -9.51
CA SER A 37 -0.56 10.92 -10.20
C SER A 37 -1.95 10.84 -9.56
N VAL A 38 -2.43 9.62 -9.26
CA VAL A 38 -3.76 9.40 -8.66
C VAL A 38 -3.82 9.99 -7.25
N VAL A 39 -2.80 9.75 -6.43
CA VAL A 39 -2.73 10.24 -5.05
C VAL A 39 -2.62 11.76 -5.00
N SER A 40 -1.84 12.36 -5.90
CA SER A 40 -1.76 13.82 -6.03
C SER A 40 -3.14 14.45 -6.25
N ILE A 41 -3.95 13.85 -7.13
CA ILE A 41 -5.30 14.32 -7.40
C ILE A 41 -6.23 14.05 -6.21
N ALA A 42 -6.22 12.82 -5.68
CA ALA A 42 -7.13 12.39 -4.63
C ALA A 42 -6.91 13.14 -3.30
N LEU A 43 -5.67 13.48 -2.98
CA LEU A 43 -5.30 14.14 -1.72
C LEU A 43 -5.10 15.65 -1.83
N GLY A 44 -5.13 16.19 -3.05
CA GLY A 44 -4.80 17.58 -3.35
C GLY A 44 -3.32 17.91 -3.08
N ALA A 45 -2.42 16.96 -3.35
CA ALA A 45 -0.99 17.07 -3.05
C ALA A 45 -0.16 17.15 -4.33
N THR A 46 0.91 17.92 -4.30
CA THR A 46 1.90 17.99 -5.38
C THR A 46 2.86 16.81 -5.33
N ARG A 47 3.52 16.53 -6.46
CA ARG A 47 4.61 15.53 -6.53
C ARG A 47 5.70 15.79 -5.49
N VAL A 48 6.08 17.06 -5.34
CA VAL A 48 7.10 17.49 -4.38
C VAL A 48 6.69 17.16 -2.94
N GLU A 49 5.40 17.32 -2.59
CA GLU A 49 4.89 16.94 -1.28
C GLU A 49 4.93 15.42 -1.06
N LEU A 50 4.64 14.63 -2.09
CA LEU A 50 4.77 13.16 -2.01
C LEU A 50 6.22 12.69 -1.84
N GLU A 51 7.21 13.50 -2.25
CA GLU A 51 8.64 13.23 -2.13
C GLU A 51 9.25 13.73 -0.81
N ARG A 52 8.49 14.49 0.01
CA ARG A 52 8.96 14.97 1.31
C ARG A 52 9.22 13.80 2.28
N PRO A 53 10.13 13.97 3.25
CA PRO A 53 10.35 12.97 4.31
C PRO A 53 9.04 12.51 4.94
N GLY A 54 8.92 11.20 5.19
CA GLY A 54 7.69 10.57 5.69
C GLY A 54 6.55 10.39 4.69
N SER A 55 6.64 10.94 3.47
CA SER A 55 5.66 10.68 2.40
C SER A 55 6.03 9.48 1.51
N LEU A 56 5.05 9.06 0.70
CA LEU A 56 5.07 7.85 -0.12
C LEU A 56 6.33 7.71 -1.00
N LEU A 57 6.83 8.81 -1.57
CA LEU A 57 7.94 8.83 -2.51
C LEU A 57 9.25 9.34 -1.90
N SER A 58 9.29 9.51 -0.58
CA SER A 58 10.53 9.87 0.13
C SER A 58 11.62 8.85 -0.10
N THR A 59 12.89 9.28 -0.04
CA THR A 59 14.05 8.39 -0.21
C THR A 59 14.02 7.19 0.74
N GLU A 60 13.52 7.38 1.97
CA GLU A 60 13.35 6.34 2.98
C GLU A 60 12.23 5.33 2.65
N SER A 61 11.12 5.78 2.05
CA SER A 61 9.93 4.95 1.77
C SER A 61 9.88 4.40 0.35
N TYR A 62 10.67 4.93 -0.58
CA TYR A 62 10.58 4.59 -2.00
C TYR A 62 10.85 3.11 -2.29
N SER A 63 11.83 2.52 -1.59
CA SER A 63 12.18 1.10 -1.76
C SER A 63 11.04 0.17 -1.32
N ASP A 64 10.40 0.47 -0.19
CA ASP A 64 9.22 -0.26 0.30
C ASP A 64 8.03 -0.07 -0.65
N THR A 65 7.80 1.15 -1.13
CA THR A 65 6.75 1.47 -2.10
C THR A 65 6.91 0.66 -3.39
N ILE A 66 8.13 0.56 -3.93
CA ILE A 66 8.42 -0.28 -5.11
C ILE A 66 8.17 -1.75 -4.82
N ASN A 67 8.57 -2.27 -3.65
CA ASN A 67 8.32 -3.66 -3.29
C ASN A 67 6.82 -3.98 -3.19
N ARG A 68 6.03 -3.07 -2.62
CA ARG A 68 4.57 -3.20 -2.57
C ARG A 68 3.96 -3.16 -3.97
N CYS A 69 4.42 -2.27 -4.84
CA CYS A 69 3.98 -2.20 -6.23
C CYS A 69 4.38 -3.44 -7.05
N SER A 70 5.56 -4.00 -6.78
CA SER A 70 6.03 -5.25 -7.40
C SER A 70 5.12 -6.42 -7.01
N ARG A 71 4.82 -6.56 -5.71
CA ARG A 71 3.82 -7.54 -5.24
C ARG A 71 2.46 -7.31 -5.87
N PHE A 72 2.05 -6.05 -5.99
CA PHE A 72 0.80 -5.66 -6.66
C PHE A 72 0.74 -6.09 -8.13
N ALA A 73 1.86 -6.00 -8.85
CA ALA A 73 1.94 -6.41 -10.24
C ALA A 73 1.87 -7.93 -10.45
N THR A 74 2.23 -8.73 -9.43
CA THR A 74 2.42 -10.18 -9.57
C THR A 74 1.34 -11.04 -8.91
N ASP A 75 0.68 -10.53 -7.87
CA ASP A 75 -0.25 -11.31 -7.06
C ASP A 75 -1.71 -11.10 -7.48
N ALA A 76 -2.48 -12.19 -7.57
CA ALA A 76 -3.84 -12.16 -8.11
C ALA A 76 -4.89 -11.52 -7.17
N GLN A 77 -4.58 -11.33 -5.88
CA GLN A 77 -5.53 -10.88 -4.86
C GLN A 77 -4.89 -9.84 -3.93
N VAL A 78 -4.36 -8.74 -4.48
CA VAL A 78 -3.73 -7.70 -3.65
C VAL A 78 -4.27 -6.31 -3.98
N ALA A 79 -4.66 -5.57 -2.94
CA ALA A 79 -5.09 -4.18 -3.01
C ALA A 79 -4.03 -3.29 -2.34
N LEU A 80 -3.81 -2.09 -2.87
CA LEU A 80 -2.95 -1.07 -2.25
C LEU A 80 -3.81 -0.06 -1.49
N TYR A 81 -3.49 0.14 -0.22
CA TYR A 81 -4.12 1.14 0.64
C TYR A 81 -3.15 2.28 0.91
N ILE A 82 -3.64 3.50 0.78
CA ILE A 82 -2.88 4.73 1.02
C ILE A 82 -3.64 5.57 2.02
N ARG A 83 -2.92 6.11 3.00
CA ARG A 83 -3.47 6.98 4.04
C ARG A 83 -2.83 8.35 3.92
N LYS A 84 -3.65 9.38 4.09
CA LYS A 84 -3.17 10.73 4.36
C LYS A 84 -3.07 10.87 5.87
N ASP A 85 -1.85 10.99 6.38
CA ASP A 85 -1.62 11.38 7.76
C ASP A 85 -1.63 12.90 7.81
N ALA A 86 -2.47 13.47 8.67
CA ALA A 86 -2.58 14.90 8.85
C ALA A 86 -2.34 15.18 10.33
N GLU A 87 -1.22 15.86 10.62
CA GLU A 87 -0.99 16.35 11.97
C GLU A 87 -2.07 17.39 12.28
N PRO A 88 -2.74 17.31 13.44
CA PRO A 88 -3.67 18.34 13.84
C PRO A 88 -2.89 19.66 13.94
N LEU A 89 -3.37 20.69 13.23
CA LEU A 89 -2.88 22.04 13.46
C LEU A 89 -3.20 22.38 14.91
N ASP A 90 -2.17 22.55 15.75
CA ASP A 90 -2.33 23.02 17.12
C ASP A 90 -3.28 24.22 17.14
N ASP A 91 -4.34 24.07 17.95
CA ASP A 91 -5.39 25.01 18.32
C ASP A 91 -5.13 26.44 17.80
N ILE A 92 -5.72 26.78 16.66
CA ILE A 92 -5.82 28.18 16.24
C ILE A 92 -6.73 28.83 17.29
N PRO A 93 -6.22 29.73 18.15
CA PRO A 93 -7.05 30.32 19.19
C PRO A 93 -8.21 31.02 18.52
N ASP A 94 -9.43 30.60 18.87
CA ASP A 94 -10.68 31.20 18.41
C ASP A 94 -10.57 32.72 18.61
N GLY A 95 -10.69 33.46 17.50
CA GLY A 95 -10.51 34.91 17.50
C GLY A 95 -11.46 35.60 18.50
N PRO A 96 -11.10 36.77 19.03
CA PRO A 96 -11.82 37.37 20.14
C PRO A 96 -13.30 37.52 19.79
N ALA A 97 -14.17 36.91 20.61
CA ALA A 97 -15.60 37.03 20.51
C ALA A 97 -15.98 38.52 20.43
N ASP A 98 -16.49 38.94 19.27
CA ASP A 98 -17.09 40.25 19.05
C ASP A 98 -18.32 40.35 19.96
N ASN A 99 -18.12 40.92 21.14
CA ASN A 99 -19.20 41.28 22.06
C ASN A 99 -19.72 42.65 21.61
N GLY A 100 -20.55 42.65 20.56
CA GLY A 100 -21.30 43.82 20.14
C GLY A 100 -22.38 44.19 21.15
N GLU A 101 -22.31 45.44 21.63
CA GLU A 101 -23.22 46.14 22.54
C GLU A 101 -24.70 46.18 22.10
#